data_AF-A0A221SP81-F1
#
_entry.id   AF-A0A221SP81-F1
#
_cell.length_a   1.000
_cell.length_b   1.000
_cell.length_c   1.000
_cell.angle_alpha   90.00
_cell.angle_beta   90.00
_cell.angle_gamma   90.00
#
_symmetry.space_group_name_H-M   'P 1'
#
loop_
_entity.id
_entity.type
_entity.pdbx_description
1 polymer ?
#
loop_
_entity_poly.entity_id
_entity_poly.type
_entity_poly.pdbx_seq_one_letter_code
_entity_poly.pdbx_strand_id
1 'polypeptide(L)' 'LLPIEDPNRRNLVASVSTKSSKIYNPTGKPRICLVDCGMKYNQLRCFLSRGACVEVVPWNHDITKVDYD' A
#
# COMPACT_ATOMS: atom_id res chain seq x y z
N LEU A 1 28.08 1.94 26.77
CA LEU A 1 27.31 2.15 25.53
C LEU A 1 26.09 1.23 25.59
N LEU A 2 24.89 1.76 25.36
CA LEU A 2 23.71 0.90 25.21
C LEU A 2 23.86 0.06 23.93
N PRO A 3 23.43 -1.21 23.93
CA PRO A 3 23.48 -2.05 22.73
C PRO A 3 22.58 -1.47 21.64
N ILE A 4 23.04 -1.50 20.39
CA ILE A 4 22.23 -1.14 19.23
C ILE A 4 21.15 -2.22 19.07
N GLU A 5 19.89 -1.80 19.01
CA GLU A 5 18.75 -2.69 18.83
C GLU A 5 18.67 -3.21 17.38
N ASP A 6 18.30 -4.49 17.20
CA ASP A 6 18.01 -5.06 15.89
C ASP A 6 16.60 -4.64 15.41
N PRO A 7 16.49 -3.79 14.37
CA PRO A 7 15.19 -3.31 13.88
C PRO A 7 14.33 -4.41 13.27
N ASN A 8 14.88 -5.58 12.94
CA ASN A 8 14.11 -6.68 12.35
C ASN A 8 13.26 -7.43 13.39
N ARG A 9 13.48 -7.17 14.69
CA ARG A 9 12.66 -7.74 15.77
C ARG A 9 11.26 -7.10 15.89
N ARG A 10 11.01 -6.02 15.16
CA ARG A 10 9.72 -5.31 15.12
C ARG A 10 9.11 -5.39 13.71
N ASN A 11 7.78 -5.26 13.65
CA ASN A 11 7.08 -5.16 12.36
C ASN A 11 7.32 -3.78 11.72
N LEU A 12 8.36 -3.69 10.90
CA LEU A 12 8.72 -2.46 10.19
C LEU A 12 7.62 -2.00 9.24
N VAL A 13 6.94 -2.94 8.58
CA VAL A 13 5.83 -2.68 7.65
C VAL A 13 4.70 -1.90 8.36
N ALA A 14 4.31 -2.33 9.56
CA ALA A 14 3.27 -1.63 10.33
C ALA A 14 3.65 -0.18 10.67
N SER A 15 4.94 0.13 10.81
CA SER A 15 5.42 1.49 11.09
C SER A 15 5.35 2.41 9.87
N VAL A 16 5.49 1.86 8.65
CA VAL A 16 5.56 2.65 7.41
C VAL A 16 4.28 2.62 6.57
N SER A 17 3.44 1.60 6.74
CA SER A 17 2.15 1.47 6.04
C SER A 17 1.24 2.67 6.32
N THR A 18 0.48 3.05 5.28
CA THR A 18 -0.68 3.95 5.39
C THR A 18 -1.62 3.52 6.50
N LYS A 19 -2.26 4.50 7.15
CA LYS A 19 -3.21 4.28 8.25
C LYS A 19 -4.66 4.18 7.79
N SER A 20 -4.94 4.60 6.56
CA SER A 20 -6.27 4.54 5.96
C SER A 20 -6.18 4.21 4.47
N SER A 21 -7.24 3.60 3.95
CA SER A 21 -7.37 3.31 2.53
C SER A 21 -7.62 4.60 1.73
N LYS A 22 -7.12 4.64 0.49
CA LYS A 22 -7.33 5.76 -0.43
C LYS A 22 -7.41 5.30 -1.88
N ILE A 23 -8.46 5.73 -2.57
CA ILE A 23 -8.67 5.45 -4.00
C ILE A 23 -8.10 6.60 -4.84
N TYR A 24 -7.36 6.23 -5.88
CA TYR A 24 -6.82 7.11 -6.90
C TYR A 24 -7.38 6.73 -8.27
N ASN A 25 -7.68 7.75 -9.09
CA ASN A 25 -8.31 7.58 -10.41
C ASN A 25 -9.56 6.66 -10.39
N PRO A 26 -10.65 7.05 -9.69
CA PRO A 26 -11.80 6.17 -9.44
C PRO A 26 -12.51 5.65 -10.69
N THR A 27 -12.38 6.34 -11.83
CA THR A 27 -12.97 5.95 -13.12
C THR A 27 -12.02 5.11 -13.99
N GLY A 28 -10.79 4.87 -13.51
CA GLY A 28 -9.77 4.12 -14.22
C GLY A 28 -10.01 2.63 -14.26
N LYS A 29 -9.31 1.94 -15.18
CA LYS A 29 -9.29 0.48 -15.30
C LYS A 29 -7.90 -0.03 -15.70
N PRO A 30 -7.48 -1.21 -15.20
CA PRO A 30 -8.18 -2.06 -14.23
C PRO A 30 -8.22 -1.44 -12.82
N ARG A 31 -9.02 -2.03 -11.92
CA ARG A 31 -9.10 -1.68 -10.50
C ARG A 31 -8.12 -2.55 -9.71
N ILE A 32 -7.12 -1.91 -9.12
CA ILE A 32 -5.99 -2.56 -8.44
C ILE A 32 -6.07 -2.26 -6.94
N CYS A 33 -6.07 -3.32 -6.12
CA CYS A 33 -5.83 -3.22 -4.68
C CYS A 33 -4.32 -3.24 -4.40
N LEU A 34 -3.76 -2.12 -3.92
CA LEU A 34 -2.35 -1.96 -3.61
C LEU A 34 -2.14 -1.99 -2.10
N VAL A 35 -1.66 -3.12 -1.58
CA VAL A 35 -1.32 -3.30 -0.16
C VAL A 35 -0.02 -2.58 0.17
N ASP A 36 -0.10 -1.59 1.07
CA ASP A 36 1.05 -0.76 1.42
C ASP A 36 1.94 -1.42 2.47
N CYS A 37 3.04 -2.02 2.00
CA CYS A 37 4.10 -2.55 2.86
C CYS A 37 5.31 -1.60 3.00
N GLY A 38 5.12 -0.29 2.76
CA GLY A 38 6.21 0.67 2.54
C GLY A 38 6.45 0.93 1.05
N MET A 39 5.36 1.03 0.28
CA MET A 39 5.46 1.22 -1.17
C MET A 39 6.11 2.56 -1.53
N LYS A 40 6.80 2.57 -2.68
CA LYS A 40 7.31 3.83 -3.25
C LYS A 40 6.24 4.44 -4.12
N TYR A 41 6.02 5.75 -3.99
CA TYR A 41 5.05 6.52 -4.80
C TYR A 41 5.20 6.35 -6.31
N ASN A 42 6.37 5.93 -6.81
CA ASN A 42 6.53 5.68 -8.24
C ASN A 42 5.70 4.49 -8.76
N GLN A 43 5.49 3.46 -7.94
CA GLN A 43 4.62 2.33 -8.31
C GLN A 43 3.20 2.83 -8.56
N LEU A 44 2.65 3.62 -7.61
CA LEU A 44 1.36 4.28 -7.75
C LEU A 44 1.31 5.15 -9.02
N ARG A 45 2.31 6.03 -9.25
CA ARG A 45 2.36 6.87 -10.46
C ARG A 45 2.35 6.04 -11.75
N CYS A 46 3.09 4.94 -11.80
CA CYS A 46 3.13 4.07 -12.98
C CYS A 46 1.79 3.37 -13.26
N PHE A 47 1.03 2.98 -12.23
CA PHE A 47 -0.31 2.43 -12.42
C PHE A 47 -1.29 3.51 -12.91
N LEU A 48 -1.26 4.69 -12.28
CA LEU A 48 -2.12 5.81 -12.67
C LEU A 48 -1.81 6.29 -14.10
N SER A 49 -0.54 6.32 -14.51
CA SER A 49 -0.16 6.70 -15.88
C SER A 49 -0.65 5.72 -16.95
N ARG A 50 -1.00 4.48 -16.55
CA ARG A 50 -1.59 3.45 -17.41
C ARG A 50 -3.12 3.44 -17.35
N GLY A 51 -3.72 4.40 -16.65
CA GLY A 51 -5.17 4.55 -16.56
C GLY A 51 -5.83 3.68 -15.48
N ALA A 52 -5.09 2.99 -14.63
CA ALA A 52 -5.66 2.13 -13.60
C ALA A 52 -6.38 2.93 -12.49
N CYS A 53 -7.44 2.35 -11.93
CA CYS A 53 -7.97 2.75 -10.63
C CYS A 53 -7.15 2.04 -9.56
N VAL A 54 -6.58 2.76 -8.61
CA VAL A 54 -5.70 2.17 -7.59
C VAL A 54 -6.23 2.50 -6.20
N GLU A 55 -6.62 1.48 -5.44
CA GLU A 55 -6.95 1.60 -4.03
C GLU A 55 -5.73 1.19 -3.20
N VAL A 56 -5.10 2.16 -2.56
CA VAL A 56 -4.00 1.90 -1.61
C VAL A 56 -4.61 1.55 -0.27
N VAL A 57 -4.27 0.40 0.29
CA VAL A 57 -4.81 -0.10 1.57
C VAL A 57 -3.71 -0.37 2.60
N PRO A 58 -4.00 -0.32 3.91
CA PRO A 58 -3.03 -0.71 4.95
C PRO A 58 -2.51 -2.14 4.80
N TRP A 59 -1.31 -2.42 5.30
CA TRP A 59 -0.68 -3.75 5.26
C TRP A 59 -1.54 -4.89 5.83
N ASN A 60 -2.39 -4.59 6.81
CA ASN A 60 -3.27 -5.53 7.49
C ASN A 60 -4.73 -5.43 7.03
N HIS A 61 -4.98 -4.80 5.88
CA HIS A 61 -6.32 -4.70 5.32
C HIS A 61 -6.82 -6.08 4.89
N ASP A 62 -8.09 -6.36 5.15
CA ASP A 62 -8.74 -7.60 4.72
C ASP A 62 -9.07 -7.52 3.23
N ILE A 63 -8.14 -7.97 2.40
CA ILE A 63 -8.27 -7.92 0.93
C ILE A 63 -9.39 -8.81 0.39
N THR A 64 -9.94 -9.74 1.19
CA THR A 64 -11.05 -10.60 0.73
C THR A 64 -12.36 -9.84 0.56
N LYS A 65 -12.44 -8.61 1.11
CA LYS A 65 -13.62 -7.73 1.04
C LYS A 65 -13.48 -6.60 0.03
N VAL A 66 -12.38 -6.57 -0.70
CA VAL A 66 -12.10 -5.52 -1.70
C VAL A 66 -12.45 -6.06 -3.07
N ASP A 67 -13.22 -5.28 -3.83
CA ASP A 67 -13.47 -5.53 -5.25
C ASP A 67 -12.28 -4.99 -6.07
N TYR A 68 -11.59 -5.88 -6.79
CA TYR A 68 -10.46 -5.59 -7.68
C TYR A 68 -10.45 -6.59 -8.85
N ASP A 69 -9.81 -6.21 -9.96
CA ASP A 69 -9.66 -7.05 -11.16
C ASP A 69 -8.47 -8.04 -11.04
#